data_AF-A0A6I5CI24-F1
#
_entry.id   AF-A0A6I5CI24-F1
#
_cell.length_a   1.000
_cell.length_b   1.000
_cell.length_c   1.000
_cell.angle_alpha   90.00
_cell.angle_beta   90.00
_cell.angle_gamma   90.00
#
_symmetry.space_group_name_H-M   'P 1'
#
loop_
_entity.id
_entity.type
_entity.pdbx_description
1 polymer ?
#
loop_
_entity_poly.entity_id
_entity_poly.type
_entity_poly.pdbx_seq_one_letter_code
_entity_poly.pdbx_strand_id
1 'polypeptide(L)'
;MSEPALPSQWRAALTAEGVPFTEYSGWTTRGRDTATGKAFGPVNGILNHHTAGSNSLGAIATTGRPGLPPPLAHAYLPKTGIVVLVAHGRANHAGLVAANVFNAIVAEKPLPKPDKSSTIDGNDRLYGLEVENLGNGKDTYSRVQYGVWVRFNAALCRLHGWGAGSVAGHLETSVEGKPDPAGPVEGYARRGPFTFTMAQLRADVAERLAHPASWSPPTAQETPVMRPAYVNLGLLHGVQLAPGEWTEVQFTQEGTDETGDHGTNSAVFVAGAARYTGTLSLRFESLPVGGVVQVRQSEYEGTALKQDHPIDEVIGTAGGTYRVLALTNRLGAGRSMRMRLLNQSTEQIEVATAVLKALVWKES
;
A
#
# COMPACT_ATOMS: atom_id res chain seq x y z
N MET A 1 -31.39 24.03 3.18
CA MET A 1 -30.65 24.17 1.91
C MET A 1 -29.27 24.67 2.25
N SER A 2 -28.22 24.15 1.60
CA SER A 2 -26.84 24.50 1.95
C SER A 2 -26.35 25.62 1.04
N GLU A 3 -25.72 26.65 1.60
CA GLU A 3 -25.00 27.65 0.81
C GLU A 3 -23.71 27.06 0.22
N PRO A 4 -23.22 27.56 -0.92
CA PRO A 4 -21.91 27.17 -1.42
C PRO A 4 -20.83 27.41 -0.36
N ALA A 5 -20.05 26.38 -0.04
CA ALA A 5 -18.95 26.49 0.91
C ALA A 5 -17.89 27.48 0.44
N LEU A 6 -17.32 28.24 1.38
CA LEU A 6 -16.21 29.15 1.14
C LEU A 6 -14.95 28.38 0.72
N PRO A 7 -14.01 29.00 -0.01
CA PRO A 7 -12.74 28.36 -0.37
C PRO A 7 -11.94 27.83 0.83
N SER A 8 -11.97 28.52 1.97
CA SER A 8 -11.33 28.06 3.20
C SER A 8 -11.96 26.79 3.77
N GLN A 9 -13.28 26.66 3.66
CA GLN A 9 -14.03 25.49 4.11
C GLN A 9 -13.73 24.27 3.23
N TRP A 10 -13.61 24.46 1.90
CA TRP A 10 -13.13 23.42 0.98
C TRP A 10 -11.76 22.89 1.38
N ARG A 11 -10.77 23.77 1.57
CA ARG A 11 -9.42 23.38 2.00
C ARG A 11 -9.45 22.59 3.30
N ALA A 12 -10.20 23.07 4.29
CA ALA A 12 -10.30 22.42 5.59
C ALA A 12 -10.94 21.03 5.48
N ALA A 13 -12.06 20.90 4.77
CA ALA A 13 -12.76 19.64 4.59
C ALA A 13 -11.90 18.60 3.85
N LEU A 14 -11.25 19.00 2.76
CA LEU A 14 -10.37 18.12 1.98
C LEU A 14 -9.14 17.69 2.78
N THR A 15 -8.53 18.60 3.54
CA THR A 15 -7.40 18.30 4.42
C THR A 15 -7.81 17.31 5.52
N ALA A 16 -8.97 17.52 6.16
CA ALA A 16 -9.47 16.64 7.22
C ALA A 16 -9.74 15.21 6.73
N GLU A 17 -10.19 15.05 5.49
CA GLU A 17 -10.41 13.74 4.84
C GLU A 17 -9.15 13.12 4.24
N GLY A 18 -7.99 13.80 4.33
CA GLY A 18 -6.74 13.34 3.75
C GLY A 18 -6.77 13.30 2.22
N VAL A 19 -7.53 14.20 1.58
CA VAL A 19 -7.51 14.38 0.12
C VAL A 19 -6.28 15.20 -0.26
N PRO A 20 -5.34 14.66 -1.06
CA PRO A 20 -4.27 15.49 -1.61
C PRO A 20 -4.85 16.39 -2.71
N PHE A 21 -4.58 17.70 -2.63
CA PHE A 21 -5.07 18.64 -3.62
C PHE A 21 -4.05 19.75 -3.96
N THR A 22 -4.23 20.34 -5.14
CA THR A 22 -3.60 21.58 -5.57
C THR A 22 -4.68 22.55 -6.05
N GLU A 23 -4.30 23.82 -6.21
CA GLU A 23 -5.22 24.90 -6.57
C GLU A 23 -4.86 25.42 -7.95
N TYR A 24 -5.82 25.39 -8.87
CA TYR A 24 -5.65 26.08 -10.15
C TYR A 24 -5.71 27.59 -9.91
N SER A 25 -4.77 28.34 -10.49
CA SER A 25 -4.71 29.80 -10.29
C SER A 25 -6.07 30.46 -10.51
N GLY A 26 -6.53 31.29 -9.56
CA GLY A 26 -7.82 31.99 -9.63
C GLY A 26 -9.07 31.14 -9.38
N TRP A 27 -8.97 29.89 -8.91
CA TRP A 27 -10.15 29.02 -8.70
C TRP A 27 -11.21 29.62 -7.76
N THR A 28 -10.81 30.41 -6.77
CA THR A 28 -11.72 31.03 -5.78
C THR A 28 -12.64 32.10 -6.36
N THR A 29 -12.35 32.62 -7.55
CA THR A 29 -13.17 33.61 -8.26
C THR A 29 -13.65 33.10 -9.61
N ARG A 30 -13.24 31.90 -10.01
CA ARG A 30 -13.65 31.29 -11.27
C ARG A 30 -15.06 30.72 -11.15
N GLY A 31 -15.90 31.08 -12.11
CA GLY A 31 -17.29 30.66 -12.22
C GLY A 31 -17.94 31.37 -13.41
N ARG A 32 -19.21 31.07 -13.65
CA ARG A 32 -20.01 31.68 -14.72
C ARG A 32 -21.14 32.56 -14.21
N ASP A 33 -21.14 32.88 -12.93
CA ASP A 33 -22.23 33.58 -12.27
C ASP A 33 -22.52 34.92 -12.98
N THR A 34 -21.50 35.76 -13.11
CA THR A 34 -21.58 37.04 -13.84
C THR A 34 -21.96 36.85 -15.30
N ALA A 35 -21.38 35.86 -15.99
CA ALA A 35 -21.61 35.64 -17.42
C ALA A 35 -23.01 35.11 -17.74
N THR A 36 -23.68 34.47 -16.77
CA THR A 36 -25.02 33.87 -16.95
C THR A 36 -26.11 34.65 -16.22
N GLY A 37 -25.74 35.58 -15.32
CA GLY A 37 -26.67 36.26 -14.43
C GLY A 37 -27.30 35.34 -13.37
N LYS A 38 -26.80 34.12 -13.22
CA LYS A 38 -27.29 33.10 -12.27
C LYS A 38 -26.30 32.94 -11.14
N ALA A 39 -26.78 32.91 -9.90
CA ALA A 39 -25.94 32.60 -8.75
C ALA A 39 -25.79 31.09 -8.61
N PHE A 40 -24.57 30.63 -8.36
CA PHE A 40 -24.35 29.26 -7.88
C PHE A 40 -24.90 29.12 -6.47
N GLY A 41 -25.69 28.08 -6.25
CA GLY A 41 -26.35 27.80 -4.99
C GLY A 41 -27.86 28.11 -4.98
N PRO A 42 -28.60 27.62 -3.97
CA PRO A 42 -28.12 26.72 -2.93
C PRO A 42 -27.68 25.36 -3.49
N VAL A 43 -26.70 24.73 -2.85
CA VAL A 43 -26.13 23.44 -3.27
C VAL A 43 -26.79 22.28 -2.55
N ASN A 44 -26.90 21.13 -3.23
CA ASN A 44 -27.68 19.98 -2.77
C ASN A 44 -26.96 18.64 -2.93
N GLY A 45 -25.80 18.61 -3.58
CA GLY A 45 -25.04 17.38 -3.75
C GLY A 45 -23.85 17.53 -4.67
N ILE A 46 -23.27 16.39 -5.01
CA ILE A 46 -22.05 16.26 -5.80
C ILE A 46 -22.38 15.42 -7.02
N LEU A 47 -22.12 15.96 -8.20
CA LEU A 47 -22.22 15.28 -9.48
C LEU A 47 -20.83 14.85 -9.93
N ASN A 48 -20.69 13.55 -10.09
CA ASN A 48 -19.45 12.92 -10.49
C ASN A 48 -19.50 12.61 -11.98
N HIS A 49 -18.37 12.82 -12.64
CA HIS A 49 -18.19 12.67 -14.09
C HIS A 49 -16.95 11.85 -14.40
N HIS A 50 -16.89 11.31 -15.62
CA HIS A 50 -15.60 11.05 -16.25
C HIS A 50 -15.35 12.03 -17.38
N THR A 51 -14.07 12.26 -17.66
CA THR A 51 -13.65 13.29 -18.60
C THR A 51 -13.82 12.91 -20.06
N ALA A 52 -13.91 11.61 -20.37
CA ALA A 52 -13.81 11.03 -21.71
C ALA A 52 -12.50 11.43 -22.44
N GLY A 53 -11.42 11.61 -21.67
CA GLY A 53 -10.14 12.08 -22.17
C GLY A 53 -9.06 12.12 -21.10
N SER A 54 -7.80 12.26 -21.52
CA SER A 54 -6.64 12.44 -20.64
C SER A 54 -6.26 13.92 -20.51
N ASN A 55 -5.56 14.29 -19.44
CA ASN A 55 -4.98 15.65 -19.27
C ASN A 55 -5.99 16.80 -19.51
N SER A 56 -7.23 16.64 -19.05
CA SER A 56 -8.35 17.53 -19.40
C SER A 56 -8.39 18.84 -18.61
N LEU A 57 -7.40 19.12 -17.76
CA LEU A 57 -7.39 20.27 -16.86
C LEU A 57 -7.57 21.62 -17.60
N GLY A 58 -6.88 21.82 -18.73
CA GLY A 58 -7.02 23.04 -19.53
C GLY A 58 -8.45 23.21 -20.08
N ALA A 59 -9.01 22.14 -20.64
CA ALA A 59 -10.40 22.10 -21.13
C ALA A 59 -11.40 22.40 -20.00
N ILE A 60 -11.18 21.84 -18.82
CA ILE A 60 -12.06 22.02 -17.68
C ILE A 60 -11.94 23.44 -17.11
N ALA A 61 -10.74 24.01 -17.03
CA ALA A 61 -10.50 25.26 -16.32
C ALA A 61 -10.64 26.52 -17.19
N THR A 62 -10.15 26.51 -18.43
CA THR A 62 -9.90 27.76 -19.19
C THR A 62 -10.24 27.72 -20.67
N THR A 63 -10.24 26.57 -21.34
CA THR A 63 -10.54 26.51 -22.79
C THR A 63 -11.95 26.01 -23.12
N GLY A 64 -12.55 25.17 -22.28
CA GLY A 64 -13.86 24.57 -22.55
C GLY A 64 -13.83 23.54 -23.69
N ARG A 65 -14.99 23.33 -24.31
CA ARG A 65 -15.19 22.47 -25.50
C ARG A 65 -16.08 23.22 -26.51
N PRO A 66 -16.13 22.82 -27.79
CA PRO A 66 -17.01 23.44 -28.77
C PRO A 66 -18.46 23.52 -28.26
N GLY A 67 -19.02 24.72 -28.20
CA GLY A 67 -20.37 24.98 -27.70
C GLY A 67 -20.54 24.94 -26.17
N LEU A 68 -19.49 24.63 -25.40
CA LEU A 68 -19.54 24.53 -23.94
C LEU A 68 -18.35 25.29 -23.30
N PRO A 69 -18.54 26.56 -22.94
CA PRO A 69 -17.48 27.37 -22.38
C PRO A 69 -17.17 26.97 -20.91
N PRO A 70 -15.91 27.17 -20.44
CA PRO A 70 -15.47 26.78 -19.10
C PRO A 70 -16.04 27.70 -18.00
N PRO A 71 -15.82 27.37 -16.71
CA PRO A 71 -15.30 26.10 -16.20
C PRO A 71 -16.28 24.94 -16.39
N LEU A 72 -15.77 23.72 -16.57
CA LEU A 72 -16.56 22.50 -16.76
C LEU A 72 -16.68 21.63 -15.50
N ALA A 73 -16.09 22.06 -14.38
CA ALA A 73 -16.24 21.42 -13.07
C ALA A 73 -15.70 22.34 -11.97
N HIS A 74 -16.04 21.99 -10.73
CA HIS A 74 -15.48 22.63 -9.54
C HIS A 74 -14.11 22.02 -9.19
N ALA A 75 -13.93 20.73 -9.45
CA ALA A 75 -12.66 20.03 -9.23
C ALA A 75 -12.37 18.99 -10.33
N TYR A 76 -11.09 18.67 -10.51
CA TYR A 76 -10.58 17.66 -11.43
C TYR A 76 -9.73 16.63 -10.68
N LEU A 77 -9.91 15.34 -10.96
CA LEU A 77 -9.17 14.24 -10.34
C LEU A 77 -8.38 13.44 -11.40
N PRO A 78 -7.10 13.78 -11.63
CA PRO A 78 -6.22 13.05 -12.55
C PRO A 78 -5.87 11.66 -12.02
N LYS A 79 -5.24 10.84 -12.88
CA LYS A 79 -4.76 9.49 -12.53
C LYS A 79 -3.77 9.46 -11.35
N THR A 80 -3.07 10.57 -11.10
CA THR A 80 -2.13 10.71 -9.98
C THR A 80 -2.82 10.72 -8.61
N GLY A 81 -4.13 10.96 -8.57
CA GLY A 81 -4.89 11.08 -7.33
C GLY A 81 -4.78 12.45 -6.65
N ILE A 82 -4.04 13.42 -7.19
CA ILE A 82 -3.96 14.77 -6.61
C ILE A 82 -5.06 15.63 -7.23
N VAL A 83 -6.11 15.93 -6.46
CA VAL A 83 -7.24 16.75 -6.91
C VAL A 83 -6.76 18.15 -7.29
N VAL A 84 -7.29 18.73 -8.36
CA VAL A 84 -7.08 20.13 -8.71
C VAL A 84 -8.39 20.89 -8.49
N LEU A 85 -8.38 21.90 -7.62
CA LEU A 85 -9.51 22.80 -7.43
C LEU A 85 -9.55 23.82 -8.57
N VAL A 86 -10.68 23.89 -9.28
CA VAL A 86 -10.79 24.62 -10.56
C VAL A 86 -11.71 25.83 -10.45
N ALA A 87 -12.90 25.68 -9.88
CA ALA A 87 -13.90 26.75 -9.82
C ALA A 87 -14.65 26.72 -8.49
N HIS A 88 -15.02 27.91 -8.01
CA HIS A 88 -15.81 28.10 -6.81
C HIS A 88 -17.26 28.49 -7.13
N GLY A 89 -17.46 29.28 -8.18
CA GLY A 89 -18.78 29.63 -8.69
C GLY A 89 -19.31 28.64 -9.72
N ARG A 90 -20.41 29.02 -10.38
CA ARG A 90 -21.18 28.20 -11.30
C ARG A 90 -20.30 27.58 -12.40
N ALA A 91 -20.33 26.25 -12.55
CA ALA A 91 -19.62 25.52 -13.61
C ALA A 91 -20.59 24.81 -14.57
N ASN A 92 -20.20 24.68 -15.84
CA ASN A 92 -20.99 24.04 -16.91
C ASN A 92 -20.76 22.52 -16.98
N HIS A 93 -21.16 21.78 -15.94
CA HIS A 93 -20.87 20.34 -15.82
C HIS A 93 -22.12 19.45 -15.90
N ALA A 94 -23.25 19.91 -15.35
CA ALA A 94 -24.45 19.08 -15.16
C ALA A 94 -25.51 19.26 -16.27
N GLY A 95 -25.64 20.48 -16.82
CA GLY A 95 -26.75 20.81 -17.70
C GLY A 95 -28.12 20.69 -17.03
N LEU A 96 -29.11 20.20 -17.77
CA LEU A 96 -30.46 19.96 -17.26
C LEU A 96 -30.54 18.63 -16.51
N VAL A 97 -30.90 18.70 -15.24
CA VAL A 97 -31.15 17.54 -14.38
C VAL A 97 -32.65 17.30 -14.28
N ALA A 98 -33.07 16.03 -14.37
CA ALA A 98 -34.47 15.65 -14.16
C ALA A 98 -34.94 16.03 -12.73
N ALA A 99 -36.06 16.74 -12.63
CA ALA A 99 -36.54 17.28 -11.36
C ALA A 99 -36.86 16.19 -10.32
N ASN A 100 -37.38 15.04 -10.77
CA ASN A 100 -37.65 13.89 -9.89
C ASN A 100 -36.35 13.31 -9.27
N VAL A 101 -35.26 13.26 -10.03
CA VAL A 101 -33.95 12.82 -9.53
C VAL A 101 -33.37 13.86 -8.59
N PHE A 102 -33.41 15.14 -8.96
CA PHE A 102 -32.94 16.21 -8.10
C PHE A 102 -33.64 16.22 -6.74
N ASN A 103 -34.97 16.06 -6.72
CA ASN A 103 -35.74 15.99 -5.48
C ASN A 103 -35.35 14.77 -4.64
N ALA A 104 -34.98 13.64 -5.27
CA ALA A 104 -34.46 12.48 -4.57
C ALA A 104 -33.06 12.73 -3.97
N ILE A 105 -32.18 13.45 -4.67
CA ILE A 105 -30.87 13.91 -4.13
C ILE A 105 -31.09 14.78 -2.91
N VAL A 106 -31.97 15.79 -3.00
CA VAL A 106 -32.29 16.71 -1.89
C VAL A 106 -32.86 15.96 -0.68
N ALA A 107 -33.68 14.93 -0.91
CA ALA A 107 -34.28 14.12 0.13
C ALA A 107 -33.40 12.93 0.60
N GLU A 108 -32.21 12.78 0.02
CA GLU A 108 -31.31 11.62 0.21
C GLU A 108 -32.01 10.26 0.07
N LYS A 109 -32.86 10.13 -0.97
CA LYS A 109 -33.60 8.92 -1.30
C LYS A 109 -32.99 8.19 -2.50
N PRO A 110 -33.32 6.90 -2.73
CA PRO A 110 -32.94 6.21 -3.95
C PRO A 110 -33.33 7.00 -5.21
N LEU A 111 -32.39 7.13 -6.15
CA LEU A 111 -32.58 7.94 -7.34
C LEU A 111 -33.51 7.22 -8.34
N PRO A 112 -34.65 7.81 -8.73
CA PRO A 112 -35.52 7.24 -9.75
C PRO A 112 -34.89 7.37 -11.14
N LYS A 113 -35.50 6.72 -12.14
CA LYS A 113 -35.17 6.97 -13.55
C LYS A 113 -35.43 8.46 -13.88
N PRO A 114 -34.52 9.15 -14.59
CA PRO A 114 -34.74 10.53 -15.04
C PRO A 114 -36.05 10.68 -15.82
N ASP A 115 -36.91 11.58 -15.36
CA ASP A 115 -38.08 12.05 -16.10
C ASP A 115 -37.76 13.40 -16.76
N LYS A 116 -38.00 13.49 -18.07
CA LYS A 116 -37.72 14.69 -18.87
C LYS A 116 -38.84 15.74 -18.82
N SER A 117 -39.98 15.40 -18.20
CA SER A 117 -41.16 16.28 -18.13
C SER A 117 -40.89 17.59 -17.38
N SER A 118 -39.94 17.59 -16.44
CA SER A 118 -39.54 18.75 -15.66
C SER A 118 -38.05 18.69 -15.34
N THR A 119 -37.36 19.82 -15.47
CA THR A 119 -35.91 19.92 -15.29
C THR A 119 -35.50 21.08 -14.40
N ILE A 120 -34.31 20.94 -13.82
CA ILE A 120 -33.64 21.95 -13.00
C ILE A 120 -32.25 22.18 -13.61
N ASP A 121 -31.76 23.42 -13.58
CA ASP A 121 -30.37 23.71 -13.97
C ASP A 121 -29.42 23.14 -12.90
N GLY A 122 -28.86 21.96 -13.16
CA GLY A 122 -28.00 21.26 -12.21
C GLY A 122 -26.69 22.00 -11.95
N ASN A 123 -26.26 22.84 -12.89
CA ASN A 123 -25.04 23.62 -12.76
C ASN A 123 -25.11 24.65 -11.63
N ASP A 124 -26.32 25.06 -11.25
CA ASP A 124 -26.55 26.00 -10.14
C ASP A 124 -26.63 25.28 -8.80
N ARG A 125 -26.82 23.95 -8.79
CA ARG A 125 -27.27 23.21 -7.59
C ARG A 125 -26.33 22.10 -7.13
N LEU A 126 -25.38 21.69 -7.96
CA LEU A 126 -24.51 20.55 -7.68
C LEU A 126 -23.04 20.97 -7.79
N TYR A 127 -22.20 20.44 -6.92
CA TYR A 127 -20.76 20.46 -7.15
C TYR A 127 -20.40 19.48 -8.26
N GLY A 128 -19.35 19.77 -9.01
CA GLY A 128 -18.94 18.98 -10.17
C GLY A 128 -17.52 18.46 -9.96
N LEU A 129 -17.35 17.14 -10.03
CA LEU A 129 -16.05 16.48 -10.01
C LEU A 129 -15.83 15.74 -11.34
N GLU A 130 -14.81 16.15 -12.08
CA GLU A 130 -14.36 15.48 -13.30
C GLU A 130 -13.22 14.51 -12.99
N VAL A 131 -13.46 13.20 -13.15
CA VAL A 131 -12.45 12.17 -12.87
C VAL A 131 -11.83 11.68 -14.17
N GLU A 132 -10.51 11.76 -14.28
CA GLU A 132 -9.79 11.41 -15.51
C GLU A 132 -10.00 9.94 -15.87
N ASN A 133 -10.76 9.71 -16.94
CA ASN A 133 -10.96 8.40 -17.56
C ASN A 133 -11.44 8.56 -19.01
N LEU A 134 -10.99 7.69 -19.90
CA LEU A 134 -11.40 7.68 -21.31
C LEU A 134 -12.87 7.28 -21.52
N GLY A 135 -13.54 6.67 -20.54
CA GLY A 135 -14.95 6.26 -20.65
C GLY A 135 -15.20 5.11 -21.61
N ASN A 136 -14.14 4.44 -22.09
CA ASN A 136 -14.19 3.41 -23.14
C ASN A 136 -14.35 1.97 -22.62
N GLY A 137 -14.58 1.80 -21.31
CA GLY A 137 -14.69 0.50 -20.65
C GLY A 137 -13.36 -0.26 -20.48
N LYS A 138 -12.23 0.30 -20.92
CA LYS A 138 -10.89 -0.30 -20.80
C LYS A 138 -9.95 0.49 -19.89
N ASP A 139 -10.05 1.81 -19.94
CA ASP A 139 -9.25 2.68 -19.08
C ASP A 139 -9.68 2.50 -17.61
N THR A 140 -8.73 2.08 -16.78
CA THR A 140 -8.99 1.67 -15.40
C THR A 140 -8.74 2.82 -14.44
N TYR A 141 -9.66 3.02 -13.49
CA TYR A 141 -9.41 3.88 -12.33
C TYR A 141 -8.44 3.17 -11.39
N SER A 142 -7.28 3.77 -11.12
CA SER A 142 -6.29 3.20 -10.19
C SER A 142 -6.83 3.18 -8.76
N ARG A 143 -6.25 2.34 -7.89
CA ARG A 143 -6.58 2.30 -6.45
C ARG A 143 -6.47 3.68 -5.79
N VAL A 144 -5.42 4.42 -6.14
CA VAL A 144 -5.18 5.77 -5.61
C VAL A 144 -6.27 6.73 -6.09
N GLN A 145 -6.59 6.72 -7.39
CA GLN A 145 -7.61 7.60 -7.96
C GLN A 145 -8.98 7.32 -7.35
N TYR A 146 -9.41 6.06 -7.28
CA TYR A 146 -10.70 5.70 -6.68
C TYR A 146 -10.74 5.99 -5.17
N GLY A 147 -9.64 5.74 -4.45
CA GLY A 147 -9.55 6.04 -3.02
C GLY A 147 -9.71 7.53 -2.72
N VAL A 148 -9.10 8.41 -3.53
CA VAL A 148 -9.26 9.86 -3.40
C VAL A 148 -10.65 10.31 -3.82
N TRP A 149 -11.24 9.67 -4.84
CA TRP A 149 -12.60 9.96 -5.28
C TRP A 149 -13.63 9.74 -4.15
N VAL A 150 -13.51 8.65 -3.39
CA VAL A 150 -14.34 8.37 -2.21
C VAL A 150 -14.13 9.46 -1.14
N ARG A 151 -12.88 9.81 -0.83
CA ARG A 151 -12.53 10.84 0.17
C ARG A 151 -13.07 12.21 -0.19
N PHE A 152 -12.97 12.61 -1.46
CA PHE A 152 -13.48 13.89 -1.95
C PHE A 152 -14.98 14.01 -1.74
N ASN A 153 -15.75 12.97 -2.10
CA ASN A 153 -17.19 12.97 -1.88
C ASN A 153 -17.51 13.00 -0.38
N ALA A 154 -16.84 12.19 0.43
CA ALA A 154 -17.02 12.20 1.89
C ALA A 154 -16.72 13.58 2.51
N ALA A 155 -15.70 14.29 2.03
CA ALA A 155 -15.33 15.63 2.50
C ALA A 155 -16.46 16.63 2.34
N LEU A 156 -17.03 16.70 1.14
CA LEU A 156 -18.14 17.61 0.84
C LEU A 156 -19.43 17.18 1.53
N CYS A 157 -19.69 15.88 1.64
CA CYS A 157 -20.80 15.36 2.44
C CYS A 157 -20.69 15.81 3.90
N ARG A 158 -19.55 15.61 4.57
CA ARG A 158 -19.36 16.08 5.96
C ARG A 158 -19.46 17.58 6.09
N LEU A 159 -18.90 18.33 5.14
CA LEU A 159 -18.91 19.78 5.14
C LEU A 159 -20.33 20.35 5.17
N HIS A 160 -21.26 19.73 4.44
CA HIS A 160 -22.64 20.17 4.33
C HIS A 160 -23.63 19.39 5.20
N GLY A 161 -23.16 18.39 5.97
CA GLY A 161 -24.01 17.51 6.76
C GLY A 161 -24.87 16.57 5.93
N TRP A 162 -24.42 16.21 4.72
CA TRP A 162 -25.09 15.24 3.86
C TRP A 162 -24.58 13.83 4.12
N GLY A 163 -25.41 12.83 3.82
CA GLY A 163 -25.02 11.45 3.64
C GLY A 163 -24.58 11.14 2.20
N ALA A 164 -24.41 9.85 1.91
CA ALA A 164 -24.05 9.38 0.58
C ALA A 164 -25.19 9.54 -0.45
N GLY A 165 -26.42 9.85 -0.03
CA GLY A 165 -27.56 10.08 -0.93
C GLY A 165 -27.37 11.31 -1.82
N SER A 166 -26.58 12.29 -1.35
CA SER A 166 -26.20 13.48 -2.11
C SER A 166 -25.10 13.25 -3.16
N VAL A 167 -24.58 12.03 -3.29
CA VAL A 167 -23.56 11.65 -4.27
C VAL A 167 -24.22 11.02 -5.50
N ALA A 168 -24.23 11.74 -6.62
CA ALA A 168 -24.85 11.33 -7.88
C ALA A 168 -23.84 11.27 -9.03
N GLY A 169 -24.13 10.45 -10.03
CA GLY A 169 -23.41 10.43 -11.30
C GLY A 169 -24.22 11.12 -12.40
N HIS A 170 -23.55 11.68 -13.40
CA HIS A 170 -24.21 12.35 -14.52
C HIS A 170 -25.20 11.45 -15.27
N LEU A 171 -24.89 10.16 -15.37
CA LEU A 171 -25.75 9.12 -15.95
C LEU A 171 -27.07 8.94 -15.22
N GLU A 172 -27.13 9.31 -13.95
CA GLU A 172 -28.30 9.14 -13.10
C GLU A 172 -29.20 10.36 -13.11
N THR A 173 -28.68 11.53 -13.53
CA THR A 173 -29.37 12.81 -13.42
C THR A 173 -29.78 13.39 -14.77
N SER A 174 -29.02 13.12 -15.83
CA SER A 174 -29.17 13.77 -17.12
C SER A 174 -30.43 13.34 -17.85
N VAL A 175 -31.16 14.31 -18.41
CA VAL A 175 -32.27 14.07 -19.35
C VAL A 175 -31.78 13.79 -20.78
N GLU A 176 -30.48 13.93 -21.05
CA GLU A 176 -29.88 13.69 -22.37
C GLU A 176 -29.38 12.24 -22.54
N GLY A 177 -29.38 11.43 -21.47
CA GLY A 177 -28.90 10.04 -21.52
C GLY A 177 -27.37 9.94 -21.52
N LYS A 178 -26.70 10.71 -20.66
CA LYS A 178 -25.25 10.68 -20.51
C LYS A 178 -24.80 9.32 -19.92
N PRO A 179 -23.67 8.75 -20.36
CA PRO A 179 -23.19 7.46 -19.85
C PRO A 179 -22.19 7.58 -18.68
N ASP A 180 -21.75 8.78 -18.32
CA ASP A 180 -20.66 8.99 -17.36
C ASP A 180 -21.15 9.11 -15.90
N PRO A 181 -20.37 8.67 -14.89
CA PRO A 181 -19.10 7.95 -14.99
C PRO A 181 -19.27 6.44 -15.19
N ALA A 182 -18.26 5.83 -15.80
CA ALA A 182 -18.19 4.41 -16.11
C ALA A 182 -16.72 3.99 -16.32
N GLY A 183 -16.41 2.72 -16.07
CA GLY A 183 -15.09 2.13 -16.32
C GLY A 183 -14.70 1.07 -15.28
N PRO A 184 -13.66 0.25 -15.55
CA PRO A 184 -13.09 -0.66 -14.57
C PRO A 184 -12.35 0.09 -13.45
N VAL A 185 -12.35 -0.46 -12.24
CA VAL A 185 -11.60 0.01 -11.06
C VAL A 185 -10.63 -1.08 -10.64
N GLU A 186 -9.36 -0.72 -10.41
CA GLU A 186 -8.29 -1.66 -10.01
C GLU A 186 -8.56 -2.29 -8.63
N GLY A 187 -9.24 -1.55 -7.75
CA GLY A 187 -9.76 -2.02 -6.48
C GLY A 187 -9.88 -0.90 -5.45
N TYR A 188 -10.38 -1.25 -4.27
CA TYR A 188 -10.56 -0.33 -3.16
C TYR A 188 -10.44 -1.08 -1.85
N ALA A 189 -9.67 -0.59 -0.89
CA ALA A 189 -9.40 -1.30 0.37
C ALA A 189 -8.90 -2.74 0.08
N ARG A 190 -9.53 -3.75 0.69
CA ARG A 190 -9.30 -5.18 0.42
C ARG A 190 -9.98 -5.70 -0.84
N ARG A 191 -10.89 -4.93 -1.46
CA ARG A 191 -11.59 -5.33 -2.68
C ARG A 191 -10.59 -5.38 -3.84
N GLY A 192 -10.63 -6.48 -4.59
CA GLY A 192 -9.93 -6.63 -5.88
C GLY A 192 -10.57 -5.77 -6.97
N PRO A 193 -10.23 -6.00 -8.25
CA PRO A 193 -10.79 -5.26 -9.37
C PRO A 193 -12.33 -5.41 -9.47
N PHE A 194 -13.02 -4.33 -9.87
CA PHE A 194 -14.47 -4.33 -10.07
C PHE A 194 -14.89 -3.31 -11.13
N THR A 195 -16.10 -3.45 -11.68
CA THR A 195 -16.69 -2.45 -12.59
C THR A 195 -17.32 -1.33 -11.76
N PHE A 196 -17.00 -0.07 -12.09
CA PHE A 196 -17.56 1.09 -11.41
C PHE A 196 -19.09 1.09 -11.48
N THR A 197 -19.73 1.38 -10.35
CA THR A 197 -21.15 1.77 -10.28
C THR A 197 -21.33 2.88 -9.26
N MET A 198 -22.32 3.75 -9.48
CA MET A 198 -22.67 4.78 -8.50
C MET A 198 -23.20 4.20 -7.19
N ALA A 199 -23.86 3.04 -7.23
CA ALA A 199 -24.25 2.29 -6.03
C ALA A 199 -23.03 1.91 -5.18
N GLN A 200 -21.97 1.40 -5.82
CA GLN A 200 -20.73 1.04 -5.12
C GLN A 200 -20.00 2.28 -4.59
N LEU A 201 -19.90 3.36 -5.38
CA LEU A 201 -19.31 4.62 -4.91
C LEU A 201 -20.04 5.15 -3.68
N ARG A 202 -21.38 5.19 -3.70
CA ARG A 202 -22.18 5.61 -2.54
C ARG A 202 -21.98 4.70 -1.34
N ALA A 203 -21.89 3.39 -1.52
CA ALA A 203 -21.63 2.46 -0.42
C ALA A 203 -20.26 2.71 0.22
N ASP A 204 -19.22 2.93 -0.59
CA ASP A 204 -17.86 3.21 -0.08
C ASP A 204 -17.77 4.60 0.58
N VAL A 205 -18.53 5.60 0.08
CA VAL A 205 -18.67 6.91 0.75
C VAL A 205 -19.44 6.79 2.07
N ALA A 206 -20.54 6.02 2.10
CA ALA A 206 -21.33 5.82 3.31
C ALA A 206 -20.50 5.13 4.41
N GLU A 207 -19.75 4.08 4.05
CA GLU A 207 -18.81 3.43 4.97
C GLU A 207 -17.82 4.45 5.51
N ARG A 208 -17.22 5.25 4.62
CA ARG A 208 -16.26 6.27 5.06
C ARG A 208 -16.88 7.30 6.01
N LEU A 209 -18.12 7.74 5.75
CA LEU A 209 -18.85 8.68 6.61
C LEU A 209 -19.16 8.10 8.00
N ALA A 210 -19.26 6.79 8.14
CA ALA A 210 -19.49 6.10 9.42
C ALA A 210 -18.27 6.14 10.37
N HIS A 211 -17.08 6.48 9.87
CA HIS A 211 -15.85 6.63 10.66
C HIS A 211 -15.42 8.09 10.79
N PRO A 212 -14.47 8.46 11.66
CA PRO A 212 -13.85 9.79 11.64
C PRO A 212 -13.13 10.08 10.31
N ALA A 213 -13.00 11.35 9.93
CA ALA A 213 -12.36 11.75 8.66
C ALA A 213 -10.90 11.26 8.52
N SER A 214 -10.20 11.06 9.64
CA SER A 214 -8.84 10.51 9.69
C SER A 214 -8.76 9.00 9.40
N TRP A 215 -9.88 8.28 9.42
CA TRP A 215 -9.92 6.85 9.17
C TRP A 215 -9.52 6.51 7.74
N SER A 216 -8.93 5.32 7.55
CA SER A 216 -8.65 4.75 6.24
C SER A 216 -9.08 3.29 6.26
N PRO A 217 -9.73 2.79 5.19
CA PRO A 217 -10.09 1.39 5.14
C PRO A 217 -8.82 0.52 5.11
N PRO A 218 -8.83 -0.67 5.73
CA PRO A 218 -7.72 -1.60 5.62
C PRO A 218 -7.47 -1.91 4.15
N THR A 219 -6.24 -1.67 3.68
CA THR A 219 -5.82 -2.15 2.37
C THR A 219 -5.61 -3.66 2.43
N ALA A 220 -5.75 -4.36 1.30
CA ALA A 220 -5.13 -5.67 1.19
C ALA A 220 -3.66 -5.46 1.52
N GLN A 221 -3.22 -6.06 2.63
CA GLN A 221 -1.84 -5.98 3.09
C GLN A 221 -0.99 -6.42 1.90
N GLU A 222 -0.23 -5.51 1.29
CA GLU A 222 0.97 -5.95 0.59
C GLU A 222 1.73 -6.72 1.66
N THR A 223 1.81 -8.05 1.52
CA THR A 223 2.64 -8.86 2.38
C THR A 223 3.98 -8.14 2.42
N PRO A 224 4.47 -7.66 3.59
CA PRO A 224 5.77 -7.05 3.63
C PRO A 224 6.70 -8.04 2.96
N VAL A 225 7.39 -7.63 1.89
CA VAL A 225 8.43 -8.46 1.33
C VAL A 225 9.40 -8.64 2.47
N MET A 226 9.35 -9.79 3.15
CA MET A 226 10.26 -10.11 4.22
C MET A 226 11.62 -10.25 3.54
N ARG A 227 12.37 -9.15 3.53
CA ARG A 227 13.74 -9.15 3.03
C ARG A 227 14.53 -9.97 4.05
N PRO A 228 15.26 -11.01 3.62
CA PRO A 228 16.14 -11.70 4.53
C PRO A 228 17.20 -10.72 5.04
N ALA A 229 17.50 -10.82 6.33
CA ALA A 229 18.71 -10.27 6.91
C ALA A 229 19.91 -11.14 6.53
N TYR A 230 21.05 -10.52 6.22
CA TYR A 230 22.28 -11.21 5.88
C TYR A 230 23.18 -11.45 7.11
N VAL A 231 23.38 -12.74 7.34
CA VAL A 231 24.33 -13.48 8.19
C VAL A 231 25.77 -13.58 7.65
N ASN A 232 26.84 -13.02 8.22
CA ASN A 232 28.22 -13.37 7.85
C ASN A 232 29.18 -13.34 9.05
N LEU A 233 29.51 -14.53 9.55
CA LEU A 233 30.36 -14.73 10.74
C LEU A 233 31.56 -15.59 10.40
N GLY A 234 32.65 -15.43 11.16
CA GLY A 234 33.84 -16.23 10.98
C GLY A 234 34.73 -16.33 12.20
N LEU A 235 35.92 -16.91 12.00
CA LEU A 235 37.00 -16.96 12.97
C LEU A 235 38.07 -15.94 12.62
N LEU A 236 38.48 -15.12 13.58
CA LEU A 236 39.63 -14.22 13.41
C LEU A 236 40.95 -15.01 13.35
N HIS A 237 41.05 -16.07 14.17
CA HIS A 237 42.17 -16.99 14.23
C HIS A 237 41.66 -18.42 14.33
N GLY A 238 42.45 -19.38 13.82
CA GLY A 238 42.14 -20.80 13.95
C GLY A 238 42.03 -21.23 15.41
N VAL A 239 41.21 -22.25 15.66
CA VAL A 239 40.95 -22.75 17.02
C VAL A 239 41.28 -24.24 17.10
N GLN A 240 41.84 -24.65 18.23
CA GLN A 240 42.14 -26.06 18.50
C GLN A 240 40.84 -26.81 18.85
N LEU A 241 40.66 -27.99 18.26
CA LEU A 241 39.55 -28.88 18.51
C LEU A 241 40.07 -30.20 19.11
N ALA A 242 39.86 -30.35 20.41
CA ALA A 242 40.25 -31.55 21.16
C ALA A 242 39.43 -32.78 20.71
N PRO A 243 40.02 -33.98 20.80
CA PRO A 243 39.32 -35.22 20.46
C PRO A 243 38.21 -35.56 21.46
N GLY A 244 37.13 -36.19 20.98
CA GLY A 244 36.14 -36.86 21.82
C GLY A 244 35.04 -35.98 22.44
N GLU A 245 35.09 -34.66 22.28
CA GLU A 245 34.09 -33.75 22.87
C GLU A 245 33.41 -32.83 21.84
N TRP A 246 32.08 -32.66 22.01
CA TRP A 246 31.30 -31.74 21.19
C TRP A 246 31.57 -30.28 21.59
N THR A 247 32.32 -29.57 20.77
CA THR A 247 32.71 -28.18 20.98
C THR A 247 31.85 -27.22 20.16
N GLU A 248 31.43 -26.10 20.74
CA GLU A 248 30.70 -25.04 20.03
C GLU A 248 31.68 -24.16 19.24
N VAL A 249 31.34 -23.83 17.99
CA VAL A 249 32.11 -22.87 17.19
C VAL A 249 31.81 -21.46 17.72
N GLN A 250 32.75 -20.88 18.44
CA GLN A 250 32.68 -19.47 18.86
C GLN A 250 33.11 -18.61 17.66
N PHE A 251 32.19 -17.91 17.02
CA PHE A 251 32.54 -16.99 15.94
C PHE A 251 33.16 -15.73 16.57
N THR A 252 34.41 -15.45 16.21
CA THR A 252 35.23 -14.36 16.79
C THR A 252 35.42 -13.21 15.81
N GLN A 253 34.91 -13.34 14.60
CA GLN A 253 34.89 -12.29 13.58
C GLN A 253 33.46 -12.11 13.07
N GLU A 254 32.97 -10.87 13.12
CA GLU A 254 31.70 -10.48 12.53
C GLU A 254 31.96 -9.68 11.26
N GLY A 255 31.53 -10.21 10.11
CA GLY A 255 31.54 -9.46 8.85
C GLY A 255 30.26 -8.67 8.64
N THR A 256 29.11 -9.30 8.90
CA THR A 256 27.79 -8.67 8.84
C THR A 256 26.83 -9.43 9.74
N ASP A 257 26.10 -8.73 10.60
CA ASP A 257 24.96 -9.27 11.33
C ASP A 257 23.76 -8.31 11.26
N GLU A 258 22.99 -8.39 10.18
CA GLU A 258 21.78 -7.58 10.02
C GLU A 258 20.66 -7.98 11.01
N THR A 259 20.77 -9.14 11.66
CA THR A 259 19.80 -9.59 12.67
C THR A 259 20.07 -9.00 14.05
N GLY A 260 21.33 -8.71 14.36
CA GLY A 260 21.80 -8.32 15.69
C GLY A 260 21.71 -9.45 16.71
N ASP A 261 21.58 -10.70 16.27
CA ASP A 261 21.44 -11.89 17.12
C ASP A 261 22.81 -12.39 17.64
N HIS A 262 23.91 -12.00 16.99
CA HIS A 262 25.26 -12.44 17.33
C HIS A 262 25.88 -11.52 18.40
N GLY A 263 26.25 -12.11 19.54
CA GLY A 263 27.04 -11.43 20.56
C GLY A 263 28.54 -11.53 20.31
N THR A 264 29.34 -10.66 20.93
CA THR A 264 30.80 -10.71 20.83
C THR A 264 31.35 -12.10 21.21
N ASN A 265 32.14 -12.71 20.33
CA ASN A 265 32.76 -14.03 20.52
C ASN A 265 31.75 -15.13 20.88
N SER A 266 30.56 -15.09 20.27
CA SER A 266 29.45 -16.00 20.59
C SER A 266 29.39 -17.20 19.65
N ALA A 267 28.81 -18.30 20.12
CA ALA A 267 28.44 -19.44 19.27
C ALA A 267 27.07 -19.29 18.59
N VAL A 268 26.31 -18.26 18.96
CA VAL A 268 24.98 -17.99 18.41
C VAL A 268 25.10 -17.28 17.07
N PHE A 269 24.48 -17.83 16.02
CA PHE A 269 24.43 -17.18 14.70
C PHE A 269 23.03 -16.71 14.29
N VAL A 270 21.98 -17.25 14.92
CA VAL A 270 20.58 -16.80 14.79
C VAL A 270 19.88 -17.00 16.13
N ALA A 271 19.01 -16.06 16.52
CA ALA A 271 18.19 -16.15 17.73
C ALA A 271 16.73 -15.77 17.47
N GLY A 272 15.83 -16.21 18.34
CA GLY A 272 14.40 -15.96 18.22
C GLY A 272 13.73 -16.71 17.07
N ALA A 273 12.44 -16.43 16.87
CA ALA A 273 11.66 -17.08 15.83
C ALA A 273 12.19 -16.66 14.45
N ALA A 274 12.67 -17.62 13.66
CA ALA A 274 13.28 -17.33 12.36
C ALA A 274 13.28 -18.55 11.43
N ARG A 275 13.28 -18.32 10.12
CA ARG A 275 13.74 -19.29 9.12
C ARG A 275 15.04 -18.81 8.52
N TYR A 276 15.92 -19.74 8.18
CA TYR A 276 17.17 -19.36 7.52
C TYR A 276 17.63 -20.41 6.52
N THR A 277 18.41 -19.96 5.55
CA THR A 277 19.17 -20.81 4.64
C THR A 277 20.55 -20.22 4.40
N GLY A 278 21.58 -21.06 4.21
CA GLY A 278 22.95 -20.59 4.14
C GLY A 278 23.97 -21.71 4.07
N THR A 279 25.22 -21.38 4.38
CA THR A 279 26.33 -22.33 4.43
C THR A 279 27.25 -22.09 5.62
N LEU A 280 27.89 -23.17 6.07
CA LEU A 280 29.08 -23.13 6.91
C LEU A 280 30.25 -23.72 6.12
N SER A 281 31.27 -22.91 5.86
CA SER A 281 32.52 -23.33 5.22
C SER A 281 33.56 -23.59 6.31
N LEU A 282 34.13 -24.79 6.34
CA LEU A 282 35.15 -25.22 7.30
C LEU A 282 36.44 -25.59 6.59
N ARG A 283 37.57 -25.24 7.20
CA ARG A 283 38.90 -25.76 6.87
C ARG A 283 39.52 -26.34 8.13
N PHE A 284 39.99 -27.58 8.03
CA PHE A 284 40.73 -28.24 9.08
C PHE A 284 42.18 -28.46 8.68
N GLU A 285 43.08 -28.20 9.63
CA GLU A 285 44.50 -28.56 9.55
C GLU A 285 44.79 -29.70 10.53
N SER A 286 45.79 -30.51 10.18
CA SER A 286 46.22 -31.68 10.97
C SER A 286 45.15 -32.75 11.21
N LEU A 287 43.99 -32.70 10.54
CA LEU A 287 43.04 -33.81 10.52
C LEU A 287 43.65 -34.98 9.72
N PRO A 288 43.92 -36.14 10.32
CA PRO A 288 44.53 -37.27 9.62
C PRO A 288 43.68 -37.72 8.42
N VAL A 289 44.32 -38.24 7.38
CA VAL A 289 43.61 -38.82 6.23
C VAL A 289 42.69 -39.95 6.71
N GLY A 290 41.39 -39.84 6.40
CA GLY A 290 40.37 -40.77 6.88
C GLY A 290 39.86 -40.50 8.30
N GLY A 291 40.44 -39.54 9.03
CA GLY A 291 39.88 -39.05 10.29
C GLY A 291 38.56 -38.31 10.07
N VAL A 292 37.66 -38.36 11.06
CA VAL A 292 36.31 -37.82 10.94
C VAL A 292 36.08 -36.68 11.93
N VAL A 293 35.50 -35.58 11.44
CA VAL A 293 34.86 -34.56 12.27
C VAL A 293 33.37 -34.57 11.98
N GLN A 294 32.57 -34.75 13.02
CA GLN A 294 31.12 -34.61 12.93
C GLN A 294 30.71 -33.17 13.19
N VAL A 295 29.74 -32.67 12.43
CA VAL A 295 29.25 -31.29 12.49
C VAL A 295 27.73 -31.32 12.62
N ARG A 296 27.17 -30.47 13.48
CA ARG A 296 25.71 -30.33 13.60
C ARG A 296 25.27 -28.94 14.03
N GLN A 297 24.01 -28.65 13.78
CA GLN A 297 23.29 -27.52 14.37
C GLN A 297 22.65 -27.96 15.69
N SER A 298 22.67 -27.09 16.70
CA SER A 298 22.06 -27.36 18.01
C SER A 298 21.30 -26.12 18.50
N GLU A 299 20.07 -26.34 18.97
CA GLU A 299 19.20 -25.30 19.52
C GLU A 299 19.34 -25.21 21.04
N TYR A 300 19.37 -23.97 21.52
CA TYR A 300 19.47 -23.65 22.94
C TYR A 300 18.37 -22.69 23.35
N GLU A 301 18.03 -22.71 24.64
CA GLU A 301 17.25 -21.66 25.33
C GLU A 301 18.10 -21.18 26.49
N GLY A 302 18.62 -19.96 26.39
CA GLY A 302 19.73 -19.52 27.24
C GLY A 302 20.94 -20.45 27.06
N THR A 303 21.32 -21.17 28.12
CA THR A 303 22.42 -22.14 28.13
C THR A 303 21.97 -23.59 28.03
N ALA A 304 20.67 -23.87 28.11
CA ALA A 304 20.14 -25.23 28.06
C ALA A 304 20.03 -25.71 26.61
N LEU A 305 20.67 -26.84 26.28
CA LEU A 305 20.50 -27.55 25.01
C LEU A 305 19.07 -28.11 24.92
N LYS A 306 18.43 -27.94 23.77
CA LYS A 306 17.01 -28.30 23.57
C LYS A 306 16.80 -29.27 22.43
N GLN A 307 17.57 -29.11 21.35
CA GLN A 307 17.46 -29.99 20.19
C GLN A 307 18.79 -30.06 19.47
N ASP A 308 19.17 -31.28 19.08
CA ASP A 308 20.24 -31.51 18.12
C ASP A 308 19.64 -31.84 16.76
N HIS A 309 20.17 -31.22 15.71
CA HIS A 309 19.82 -31.52 14.32
C HIS A 309 20.73 -32.62 13.75
N PRO A 310 20.37 -33.22 12.60
CA PRO A 310 21.18 -34.25 11.97
C PRO A 310 22.65 -33.87 11.78
N ILE A 311 23.50 -34.88 11.79
CA ILE A 311 24.95 -34.75 11.68
C ILE A 311 25.39 -34.81 10.22
N ASP A 312 26.36 -33.98 9.88
CA ASP A 312 27.21 -34.10 8.69
C ASP A 312 28.61 -34.58 9.09
N GLU A 313 29.29 -35.29 8.19
CA GLU A 313 30.65 -35.79 8.41
C GLU A 313 31.65 -35.11 7.46
N VAL A 314 32.79 -34.74 8.03
CA VAL A 314 33.95 -34.22 7.30
C VAL A 314 35.10 -35.22 7.45
N ILE A 315 35.57 -35.73 6.32
CA ILE A 315 36.63 -36.75 6.27
C ILE A 315 37.95 -36.09 5.87
N GLY A 316 39.00 -36.38 6.62
CA GLY A 316 40.34 -35.86 6.39
C GLY A 316 40.92 -36.28 5.05
N THR A 317 41.54 -35.34 4.32
CA THR A 317 42.18 -35.59 3.02
C THR A 317 43.66 -35.17 3.00
N ALA A 318 44.43 -35.75 2.08
CA ALA A 318 45.88 -35.53 2.00
C ALA A 318 46.29 -34.11 1.56
N GLY A 319 45.38 -33.33 0.96
CA GLY A 319 45.65 -31.97 0.46
C GLY A 319 45.15 -30.83 1.38
N GLY A 320 44.83 -31.15 2.63
CA GLY A 320 44.06 -30.28 3.53
C GLY A 320 42.56 -30.55 3.42
N THR A 321 41.81 -30.31 4.51
CA THR A 321 40.41 -30.71 4.57
C THR A 321 39.48 -29.51 4.52
N TYR A 322 38.59 -29.48 3.53
CA TYR A 322 37.67 -28.39 3.27
C TYR A 322 36.25 -28.94 3.12
N ARG A 323 35.27 -28.30 3.76
CA ARG A 323 33.85 -28.67 3.62
C ARG A 323 32.98 -27.43 3.59
N VAL A 324 31.98 -27.44 2.71
CA VAL A 324 30.86 -26.49 2.77
C VAL A 324 29.61 -27.27 3.13
N LEU A 325 29.01 -26.93 4.27
CA LEU A 325 27.80 -27.54 4.79
C LEU A 325 26.61 -26.63 4.50
N ALA A 326 25.48 -27.20 4.08
CA ALA A 326 24.25 -26.44 3.91
C ALA A 326 23.57 -26.22 5.26
N LEU A 327 23.14 -24.99 5.53
CA LEU A 327 22.34 -24.63 6.68
C LEU A 327 20.93 -24.36 6.17
N THR A 328 19.93 -25.10 6.63
CA THR A 328 18.51 -24.75 6.37
C THR A 328 17.68 -25.24 7.53
N ASN A 329 17.03 -24.32 8.23
CA ASN A 329 16.20 -24.68 9.37
C ASN A 329 15.18 -23.58 9.72
N ARG A 330 14.32 -23.90 10.68
CA ARG A 330 13.42 -22.96 11.35
C ARG A 330 13.68 -23.03 12.85
N LEU A 331 13.92 -21.88 13.45
CA LEU A 331 14.16 -21.69 14.88
C LEU A 331 12.89 -21.15 15.55
N GLY A 332 12.54 -21.68 16.72
CA GLY A 332 11.40 -21.21 17.51
C GLY A 332 11.69 -19.93 18.32
N ALA A 333 10.63 -19.28 18.80
CA ALA A 333 10.76 -18.15 19.71
C ALA A 333 11.53 -18.54 20.99
N GLY A 334 12.37 -17.62 21.49
CA GLY A 334 13.19 -17.85 22.69
C GLY A 334 14.37 -18.84 22.50
N ARG A 335 14.57 -19.37 21.29
CA ARG A 335 15.69 -20.26 20.97
C ARG A 335 16.87 -19.50 20.37
N SER A 336 18.05 -20.10 20.41
CA SER A 336 19.25 -19.67 19.68
C SER A 336 19.89 -20.87 19.00
N MET A 337 20.41 -20.70 17.78
CA MET A 337 21.08 -21.76 17.04
C MET A 337 22.60 -21.63 17.12
N ARG A 338 23.29 -22.77 17.33
CA ARG A 338 24.76 -22.87 17.41
C ARG A 338 25.28 -23.97 16.52
N MET A 339 26.52 -23.82 16.04
CA MET A 339 27.26 -24.87 15.33
C MET A 339 28.15 -25.63 16.30
N ARG A 340 28.13 -26.97 16.24
CA ARG A 340 28.98 -27.83 17.07
C ARG A 340 29.80 -28.80 16.23
N LEU A 341 31.01 -29.06 16.68
CA LEU A 341 31.98 -29.97 16.06
C LEU A 341 32.41 -31.05 17.05
N LEU A 342 32.58 -32.27 16.57
CA LEU A 342 33.14 -33.39 17.33
C LEU A 342 34.28 -34.01 16.51
N ASN A 343 35.50 -33.85 17.01
CA ASN A 343 36.67 -34.54 16.46
C ASN A 343 36.67 -36.00 16.93
N GLN A 344 36.48 -36.94 16.01
CA GLN A 344 36.53 -38.38 16.31
C GLN A 344 37.92 -38.99 16.16
N SER A 345 38.91 -38.24 15.67
CA SER A 345 40.28 -38.69 15.66
C SER A 345 40.86 -38.69 17.08
N THR A 346 41.98 -39.40 17.28
CA THR A 346 42.73 -39.38 18.55
C THR A 346 43.70 -38.20 18.65
N GLU A 347 43.86 -37.45 17.55
CA GLU A 347 44.82 -36.36 17.41
C GLU A 347 44.13 -35.04 17.73
N GLN A 348 44.88 -34.07 18.26
CA GLN A 348 44.41 -32.69 18.32
C GLN A 348 44.48 -32.07 16.92
N ILE A 349 43.39 -31.44 16.49
CA ILE A 349 43.28 -30.83 15.16
C ILE A 349 42.97 -29.33 15.29
N GLU A 350 43.20 -28.59 14.22
CA GLU A 350 42.86 -27.17 14.17
C GLU A 350 41.70 -26.92 13.20
N VAL A 351 40.69 -26.19 13.65
CA VAL A 351 39.72 -25.53 12.78
C VAL A 351 40.34 -24.22 12.32
N ALA A 352 41.11 -24.29 11.24
CA ALA A 352 41.86 -23.14 10.73
C ALA A 352 40.93 -22.02 10.25
N THR A 353 39.80 -22.36 9.63
CA THR A 353 38.75 -21.39 9.32
C THR A 353 37.36 -22.00 9.53
N ALA A 354 36.43 -21.16 9.99
CA ALA A 354 35.00 -21.38 9.90
C ALA A 354 34.36 -20.09 9.39
N VAL A 355 33.55 -20.16 8.34
CA VAL A 355 32.83 -19.01 7.77
C VAL A 355 31.38 -19.39 7.57
N LEU A 356 30.48 -18.74 8.30
CA LEU A 356 29.05 -18.93 8.21
C LEU A 356 28.42 -17.78 7.42
N LYS A 357 27.63 -18.11 6.41
CA LYS A 357 26.83 -17.15 5.65
C LYS A 357 25.38 -17.58 5.61
N ALA A 358 24.44 -16.71 5.94
CA ALA A 358 23.02 -17.07 5.97
C ALA A 358 22.11 -15.92 5.54
N LEU A 359 20.96 -16.27 4.97
CA LEU A 359 19.81 -15.40 4.80
C LEU A 359 18.79 -15.77 5.88
N VAL A 360 18.33 -14.79 6.65
CA VAL A 360 17.49 -14.99 7.84
C VAL A 360 16.20 -14.20 7.72
N TRP A 361 15.06 -14.88 7.83
CA TRP A 361 13.73 -14.28 7.89
C TRP A 361 13.21 -14.36 9.32
N LYS A 362 13.13 -13.23 10.02
CA LYS A 362 12.58 -13.16 11.39
C LYS A 362 11.07 -13.36 11.35
N GLU A 363 10.55 -14.24 12.19
CA GLU A 363 9.12 -14.49 12.33
C GLU A 363 8.57 -13.73 13.56
N SER A 364 7.35 -13.18 13.43
CA SER A 364 6.64 -12.47 14.50
C SER A 364 5.91 -13.40 15.46
#